data_AF-A0AA51QTS6-F1
#
_entry.id   AF-A0AA51QTS6-F1
#
_cell.length_a   1.000
_cell.length_b   1.000
_cell.length_c   1.000
_cell.angle_alpha   90.00
_cell.angle_beta   90.00
_cell.angle_gamma   90.00
#
_symmetry.space_group_name_H-M   'P 1'
#
loop_
_entity.id
_entity.type
_entity.pdbx_description
1 polymer ?
#
loop_
_entity_poly.entity_id
_entity_poly.type
_entity_poly.pdbx_seq_one_letter_code
_entity_poly.pdbx_strand_id
1 'polypeptide(L)'
;MSNLSNGAIQRIIQQCVNDKPVVEIARYFQITRQRVYQFINPFRESGEYPVLRQSGRKPQAIDDRAEELILATYQSNNIGPSHLEKNTLTVLNQGFQM
;
A
#
# COMPACT_ATOMS: atom_id res chain seq x y z
N MET A 1 -13.61 -4.36 -15.59
CA MET A 1 -13.37 -2.97 -15.15
C MET A 1 -11.87 -2.71 -15.26
N SER A 2 -11.46 -1.70 -16.02
CA SER A 2 -10.05 -1.34 -16.18
C SER A 2 -9.50 -0.81 -14.87
N ASN A 3 -8.39 -1.38 -14.39
CA ASN A 3 -7.69 -0.86 -13.23
C ASN A 3 -7.13 0.51 -13.58
N LEU A 4 -7.58 1.56 -12.88
CA LEU A 4 -7.01 2.89 -13.00
C LEU A 4 -5.54 2.85 -12.53
N SER A 5 -4.63 3.40 -13.34
CA SER A 5 -3.25 3.58 -12.92
C SER A 5 -3.10 4.86 -12.10
N ASN A 6 -2.05 4.95 -11.29
CA ASN A 6 -1.72 6.18 -10.55
C ASN A 6 -1.57 7.39 -11.50
N GLY A 7 -0.97 7.19 -12.68
CA GLY A 7 -0.86 8.26 -13.69
C GLY A 7 -2.21 8.73 -14.25
N ALA A 8 -3.19 7.84 -14.36
CA ALA A 8 -4.55 8.22 -14.76
C ALA A 8 -5.25 9.04 -13.66
N ILE A 9 -5.02 8.72 -12.38
CA ILE A 9 -5.55 9.50 -11.25
C ILE A 9 -4.95 10.91 -11.22
N GLN A 10 -3.64 11.03 -11.42
CA GLN A 10 -2.99 12.34 -11.53
C GLN A 10 -3.62 13.17 -12.64
N ARG A 11 -3.84 12.58 -13.82
CA ARG A 11 -4.51 13.26 -14.94
C ARG A 11 -5.96 13.66 -14.63
N ILE A 12 -6.72 12.81 -13.93
CA ILE A 12 -8.08 13.15 -13.48
C ILE A 12 -8.05 14.40 -12.60
N ILE A 13 -7.18 14.41 -11.59
CA ILE A 13 -7.06 15.52 -10.65
C ILE A 13 -6.62 16.79 -11.39
N GLN A 14 -5.63 16.69 -12.28
CA GLN A 14 -5.14 17.83 -13.04
C GLN A 14 -6.20 18.43 -13.97
N GLN A 15 -7.06 17.59 -14.57
CA GLN A 15 -8.22 18.06 -15.33
C GLN A 15 -9.25 18.76 -14.43
N CYS A 16 -9.50 18.26 -13.22
CA CYS A 16 -10.37 18.92 -12.24
C CYS A 16 -9.81 20.27 -11.77
N VAL A 17 -8.49 20.40 -11.61
CA VAL A 17 -7.83 21.66 -11.23
C VAL A 17 -7.89 22.69 -12.37
N ASN A 18 -7.87 22.24 -13.62
CA ASN A 18 -8.06 23.09 -14.80
C ASN A 18 -9.55 23.39 -15.10
N ASP A 19 -10.42 23.30 -14.08
CA ASP A 19 -11.86 23.57 -14.16
C ASP A 19 -12.63 22.76 -15.21
N LYS A 20 -12.12 21.60 -15.63
CA LYS A 20 -12.90 20.72 -16.52
C LYS A 20 -14.11 20.13 -15.78
N PRO A 21 -15.29 20.06 -16.43
CA PRO A 21 -16.47 19.47 -15.82
C PRO A 21 -16.25 18.01 -15.42
N VAL A 22 -16.58 17.67 -14.17
CA VAL A 22 -16.48 16.29 -13.64
C VAL A 22 -17.22 15.26 -14.51
N VAL A 23 -18.30 15.66 -15.17
CA VAL A 23 -19.08 14.81 -16.08
C VAL A 23 -18.26 14.38 -17.29
N GLU A 24 -17.49 15.31 -17.87
CA GLU A 24 -16.63 15.03 -19.02
C GLU A 24 -15.44 14.15 -18.64
N ILE A 25 -14.82 14.44 -17.50
CA ILE A 25 -13.72 13.66 -16.94
C ILE A 25 -14.18 12.22 -16.69
N ALA A 26 -15.33 12.05 -16.03
CA ALA A 26 -15.91 10.74 -15.75
C ALA A 26 -16.18 9.94 -17.04
N ARG A 27 -16.72 10.58 -18.08
CA ARG A 27 -16.93 9.95 -19.39
C ARG A 27 -15.62 9.55 -20.06
N TYR A 28 -14.63 10.44 -20.08
CA TYR A 28 -13.34 10.20 -20.72
C TYR A 28 -12.57 9.04 -20.08
N PHE A 29 -12.51 9.01 -18.75
CA PHE A 29 -11.82 7.95 -18.00
C PHE A 29 -12.70 6.71 -17.75
N GLN A 30 -13.94 6.69 -18.26
CA GLN A 30 -14.91 5.59 -18.09
C GLN A 30 -15.13 5.20 -16.62
N ILE A 31 -15.28 6.20 -15.75
CA ILE A 31 -15.55 6.02 -14.32
C ILE A 31 -16.81 6.76 -13.88
N THR A 32 -17.30 6.44 -12.70
CA THR A 32 -18.43 7.17 -12.11
C THR A 32 -17.98 8.56 -11.64
N ARG A 33 -18.91 9.53 -11.67
CA ARG A 33 -18.70 10.88 -11.11
C ARG A 33 -18.25 10.82 -9.65
N GLN A 34 -18.81 9.90 -8.87
CA GLN A 34 -18.45 9.68 -7.48
C GLN A 34 -16.98 9.26 -7.34
N ARG A 35 -16.45 8.45 -8.25
CA ARG A 35 -15.05 8.04 -8.23
C ARG A 35 -14.11 9.22 -8.51
N VAL A 36 -14.50 10.16 -9.36
CA VAL A 36 -13.76 11.43 -9.55
C VAL A 36 -13.73 12.23 -8.25
N TYR A 37 -14.88 12.36 -7.56
CA TYR A 37 -14.94 13.05 -6.27
C TYR A 37 -14.06 12.40 -5.19
N GLN A 38 -13.98 11.06 -5.18
CA GLN A 38 -13.09 10.32 -4.28
C GLN A 38 -11.60 10.62 -4.51
N PHE A 39 -11.20 11.02 -5.71
CA PHE A 39 -9.82 11.42 -5.99
C PHE A 39 -9.55 12.89 -5.70
N ILE A 40 -10.49 13.79 -6.04
CA ILE A 40 -10.29 15.23 -5.89
C ILE A 40 -10.45 15.71 -4.44
N ASN A 41 -11.35 15.12 -3.65
CA ASN A 41 -11.59 15.58 -2.27
C ASN A 41 -10.33 15.44 -1.39
N PRO A 42 -9.67 14.26 -1.33
CA PRO A 42 -8.44 14.11 -0.56
C PRO A 42 -7.33 15.05 -1.05
N PHE A 43 -7.20 15.21 -2.38
CA PHE A 43 -6.21 16.11 -2.96
C PHE A 43 -6.46 17.58 -2.57
N ARG A 44 -7.72 18.02 -2.49
CA ARG A 44 -8.06 19.37 -2.04
C ARG A 44 -7.79 19.58 -0.54
N GLU A 45 -7.91 18.52 0.25
CA GLU A 45 -7.67 18.57 1.70
C GLU A 45 -6.17 18.53 2.04
N SER A 46 -5.40 17.64 1.42
CA SER A 46 -3.98 17.42 1.76
C SER A 46 -2.99 18.06 0.79
N GLY A 47 -3.42 18.41 -0.44
CA GLY A 47 -2.51 18.80 -1.53
C GLY A 47 -1.74 17.62 -2.15
N GLU A 48 -1.94 16.39 -1.66
CA GLU A 48 -1.19 15.22 -2.09
C GLU A 48 -2.02 14.34 -3.04
N TYR A 49 -1.35 13.77 -4.06
CA TYR A 49 -1.99 12.85 -4.97
C TYR A 49 -2.34 11.53 -4.26
N PRO A 50 -3.61 11.07 -4.33
CA PRO A 50 -3.99 9.80 -3.74
C PRO A 50 -3.33 8.65 -4.48
N VAL A 51 -2.64 7.80 -3.73
CA VAL A 51 -2.03 6.57 -4.23
C VAL A 51 -3.03 5.43 -4.08
N LEU A 52 -3.24 4.65 -5.14
CA LEU A 52 -4.03 3.43 -5.03
C LEU A 52 -3.30 2.44 -4.13
N ARG A 53 -3.87 2.20 -2.95
CA ARG A 53 -3.45 1.09 -2.11
C ARG A 53 -3.76 -0.20 -2.86
N GLN A 54 -2.75 -1.04 -3.05
CA GLN A 54 -2.97 -2.39 -3.53
C GLN A 54 -3.90 -3.11 -2.55
N SER A 55 -4.95 -3.74 -3.06
CA SER A 55 -5.82 -4.57 -2.25
C SER A 55 -5.00 -5.76 -1.76
N GLY A 56 -4.71 -5.79 -0.47
CA GLY A 56 -3.95 -6.84 0.19
C GLY A 56 -4.46 -7.03 1.62
N ARG A 57 -4.23 -8.21 2.18
CA ARG A 57 -4.50 -8.45 3.59
C ARG A 57 -3.60 -7.49 4.39
N LYS A 58 -4.20 -6.73 5.32
CA LYS A 58 -3.40 -5.97 6.29
C LYS A 58 -2.38 -6.94 6.91
N PRO A 59 -1.07 -6.63 6.89
CA PRO A 59 -0.08 -7.47 7.56
C PRO A 59 -0.55 -7.74 8.98
N GLN A 60 -0.50 -9.00 9.41
CA GLN A 60 -0.73 -9.31 10.81
C GLN A 60 0.35 -8.60 11.62
N ALA A 61 -0.04 -7.96 12.72
CA ALA A 61 0.93 -7.45 13.67
C ALA A 61 1.76 -8.65 14.16
N ILE A 62 3.07 -8.53 14.04
CA ILE A 62 4.02 -9.47 14.63
C ILE A 62 4.22 -8.99 16.07
N ASP A 63 4.38 -9.92 17.00
CA ASP A 63 4.72 -9.60 18.39
C ASP A 63 6.10 -8.91 18.45
N ASP A 64 6.23 -7.88 19.29
CA ASP A 64 7.43 -7.03 19.36
C ASP A 64 8.70 -7.87 19.62
N ARG A 65 8.59 -8.92 20.45
CA ARG A 65 9.69 -9.83 20.75
C ARG A 65 10.10 -10.68 19.54
N ALA A 66 9.14 -11.07 18.71
CA ALA A 66 9.42 -11.80 17.49
C ALA A 66 10.08 -10.88 16.44
N GLU A 67 9.67 -9.61 16.36
CA GLU A 67 10.30 -8.61 15.50
C GLU A 67 11.78 -8.38 15.88
N GLU A 68 12.06 -8.17 17.17
CA GLU A 68 13.44 -8.02 17.67
C GLU A 68 14.31 -9.24 17.32
N LEU A 69 13.79 -10.45 17.51
CA LEU A 69 14.53 -11.69 17.21
C LEU A 69 14.84 -11.83 15.72
N ILE A 70 13.87 -11.51 14.85
CA ILE A 70 14.04 -11.54 13.39
C ILE A 70 15.11 -10.53 12.97
N LEU A 71 15.05 -9.30 13.49
CA LEU A 71 16.01 -8.25 13.18
C LEU A 71 17.43 -8.59 13.67
N ALA A 72 17.57 -9.09 14.90
CA ALA A 72 18.85 -9.50 15.45
C ALA A 72 19.48 -10.66 14.65
N THR A 73 18.66 -11.63 14.24
CA THR A 73 19.12 -12.77 13.41
C THR A 73 19.54 -12.31 12.02
N TYR A 74 18.81 -11.37 11.42
CA TYR A 74 19.16 -10.76 10.14
C TYR A 74 20.47 -9.99 10.21
N GLN A 75 20.64 -9.13 11.22
CA GLN A 75 21.86 -8.33 11.39
C GLN A 75 23.10 -9.19 11.63
N SER A 76 22.97 -10.25 12.44
CA SER A 76 24.09 -11.12 12.80
C SER A 76 24.53 -12.06 11.66
N ASN A 77 23.60 -12.51 10.83
CA ASN A 77 23.89 -13.54 9.81
C ASN A 77 23.82 -13.02 8.37
N ASN A 78 23.33 -11.79 8.16
CA ASN A 78 23.14 -11.14 6.85
C ASN A 78 22.43 -12.04 5.82
N ILE A 79 21.48 -12.83 6.31
CA ILE A 79 20.79 -13.88 5.55
C ILE A 79 19.56 -13.33 4.84
N GLY A 80 19.34 -13.80 3.60
CA GLY A 80 18.16 -13.44 2.83
C GLY A 80 16.85 -13.97 3.45
N PRO A 81 15.70 -13.40 3.05
CA PRO A 81 14.39 -13.64 3.66
C PRO A 81 14.00 -15.13 3.74
N SER A 82 14.30 -15.93 2.72
CA SER A 82 14.00 -17.37 2.73
C SER A 82 14.82 -18.18 3.75
N HIS A 83 16.03 -17.72 4.08
CA HIS A 83 16.85 -18.34 5.13
C HIS A 83 16.45 -17.84 6.52
N LEU A 84 16.02 -16.59 6.63
CA LEU A 84 15.45 -16.05 7.87
C LEU A 84 14.25 -16.86 8.33
N GLU A 85 13.28 -17.13 7.45
CA GLU A 85 12.09 -17.92 7.78
C GLU A 85 12.43 -19.29 8.38
N LYS A 86 13.44 -19.98 7.84
CA LYS A 86 13.85 -21.30 8.35
C LYS A 86 14.55 -21.22 9.71
N ASN A 87 15.42 -20.24 9.90
CA ASN A 87 16.15 -20.07 11.15
C ASN A 87 15.25 -19.56 12.28
N THR A 88 14.34 -18.63 11.99
CA THR A 88 13.41 -18.09 13.00
C THR A 88 12.42 -19.14 13.46
N LEU A 89 11.89 -19.98 12.56
CA LEU A 89 11.07 -21.14 12.92
C LEU A 89 11.84 -22.16 13.78
N THR A 90 13.13 -22.34 13.53
CA THR A 90 13.97 -23.27 14.30
C THR A 90 14.24 -22.74 15.71
N VAL A 91 14.55 -21.45 15.85
CA VAL A 91 14.83 -20.80 17.15
C VAL A 91 13.55 -20.68 17.99
N LEU A 92 12.41 -20.36 17.37
CA LEU A 92 11.12 -20.31 18.08
C LEU A 92 10.71 -21.69 18.64
N ASN A 93 11.00 -22.79 17.93
CA ASN A 93 10.71 -24.14 18.42
C ASN A 93 11.66 -24.62 19.52
N GLN A 94 12.89 -24.10 19.60
CA GLN A 94 13.85 -24.44 20.66
C GLN A 94 13.56 -23.71 21.98
N GLY A 95 12.87 -22.57 21.95
CA GLY A 95 12.47 -21.81 23.14
C GLY A 95 11.25 -22.34 23.90
N PHE A 96 10.60 -23.41 23.43
CA PHE A 96 9.41 -24.03 24.05
C PHE A 96 9.72 -25.33 24.84
N GLN A 97 11.00 -25.66 25.04
CA GLN A 97 11.47 -26.86 25.77
C GLN A 97 12.21 -26.53 27.09
N MET A 98 11.92 -25.38 27.73
CA MET A 98 12.35 -25.11 29.11
C MET A 98 11.17 -24.72 29.99
#